data_AF-A0A1X9YSB9-F1
#
_entry.id   AF-A0A1X9YSB9-F1
#
_cell.length_a   1.000
_cell.length_b   1.000
_cell.length_c   1.000
_cell.angle_alpha   90.00
_cell.angle_beta   90.00
_cell.angle_gamma   90.00
#
_symmetry.space_group_name_H-M   'P 1'
#
loop_
_entity.id
_entity.type
_entity.pdbx_description
1 polymer ?
#
loop_
_entity_poly.entity_id
_entity_poly.type
_entity_poly.pdbx_seq_one_letter_code
_entity_poly.pdbx_strand_id
1 'polypeptide(L)'
;MSDFREAQNQAHPNKTSTLMLGIIMLLIGNMSIQIWLLYSALNNALDENSGLAVAAFIFSLILFLVNVWLLKFLPNAAVLHNKLPLPEKDVNKYKGDRYK
;
A
#
# COMPACT_ATOMS: atom_id res chain seq x y z
N MET A 1 26.76 24.63 0.46
CA MET A 1 26.51 23.94 -0.83
C MET A 1 25.88 22.54 -0.65
N SER A 2 25.83 22.00 0.58
CA SER A 2 25.06 20.81 0.95
C SER A 2 23.54 21.07 1.04
N ASP A 3 23.16 22.25 1.53
CA ASP A 3 21.76 22.59 1.85
C ASP A 3 20.85 22.63 0.62
N PHE A 4 21.36 23.02 -0.56
CA PHE A 4 20.56 23.04 -1.80
C PHE A 4 20.22 21.63 -2.30
N ARG A 5 21.16 20.69 -2.19
CA ARG A 5 20.94 19.30 -2.62
C ARG A 5 20.00 18.58 -1.67
N GLU A 6 20.10 18.85 -0.38
CA GLU A 6 19.21 18.32 0.65
C GLU A 6 17.79 18.90 0.52
N ALA A 7 17.66 20.21 0.29
CA ALA A 7 16.39 20.87 0.04
C ALA A 7 15.71 20.39 -1.25
N GLN A 8 16.47 20.11 -2.32
CA GLN A 8 15.91 19.53 -3.55
C GLN A 8 15.43 18.08 -3.37
N ASN A 9 16.16 17.28 -2.60
CA ASN A 9 15.74 15.92 -2.24
C ASN A 9 14.47 15.93 -1.36
N GLN A 10 14.33 16.91 -0.48
CA GLN A 10 13.13 17.10 0.35
C GLN A 10 11.95 17.74 -0.41
N ALA A 11 12.21 18.53 -1.45
CA ALA A 11 11.19 19.21 -2.27
C ALA A 11 10.49 18.28 -3.28
N HIS A 12 11.02 17.08 -3.53
CA HIS A 12 10.39 16.08 -4.39
C HIS A 12 9.90 14.81 -3.63
N PRO A 13 9.08 14.95 -2.56
CA PRO A 13 8.56 13.82 -1.78
C PRO A 13 7.54 12.96 -2.57
N ASN A 14 7.22 13.37 -3.80
CA ASN A 14 6.13 12.81 -4.59
C ASN A 14 6.49 11.53 -5.38
N LYS A 15 7.77 11.15 -5.45
CA LYS A 15 8.17 9.89 -6.13
C LYS A 15 7.61 8.65 -5.42
N THR A 16 7.47 8.72 -4.10
CA THR A 16 6.87 7.65 -3.28
C THR A 16 5.36 7.50 -3.52
N SER A 17 4.67 8.59 -3.89
CA SER A 17 3.22 8.60 -4.11
C SER A 17 2.81 7.85 -5.37
N THR A 18 3.50 8.07 -6.50
CA THR A 18 3.16 7.41 -7.77
C THR A 18 3.43 5.90 -7.73
N LEU A 19 4.55 5.48 -7.14
CA LEU A 19 4.87 4.06 -7.01
C LEU A 19 3.89 3.35 -6.07
N MET A 20 3.53 3.98 -4.94
CA MET A 20 2.50 3.47 -4.03
C MET A 20 1.14 3.34 -4.72
N LEU A 21 0.70 4.36 -5.46
CA LEU A 21 -0.52 4.30 -6.24
C LEU A 21 -0.48 3.15 -7.26
N GLY A 22 0.65 2.96 -7.93
CA GLY A 22 0.87 1.84 -8.84
C GLY A 22 0.70 0.48 -8.16
N ILE A 23 1.29 0.29 -6.97
CA ILE A 23 1.13 -0.95 -6.18
C ILE A 23 -0.33 -1.16 -5.78
N ILE A 24 -1.03 -0.12 -5.32
CA ILE A 24 -2.45 -0.20 -4.95
C ILE A 24 -3.30 -0.57 -6.16
N MET A 25 -3.07 0.06 -7.31
CA MET A 25 -3.77 -0.26 -8.55
C MET A 25 -3.49 -1.71 -8.99
N LEU A 26 -2.26 -2.19 -8.86
CA LEU A 26 -1.92 -3.59 -9.16
C LEU A 26 -2.65 -4.56 -8.22
N LEU A 27 -2.70 -4.27 -6.91
CA LEU A 27 -3.43 -5.08 -5.93
C LEU A 27 -4.93 -5.15 -6.25
N ILE A 28 -5.54 -4.01 -6.62
CA ILE A 28 -6.94 -3.95 -7.04
C ILE A 28 -7.15 -4.78 -8.33
N GLY A 29 -6.26 -4.64 -9.32
CA GLY A 29 -6.31 -5.43 -10.55
C GLY A 29 -6.23 -6.93 -10.29
N ASN A 30 -5.32 -7.36 -9.42
CA ASN A 30 -5.17 -8.77 -9.04
C ASN A 30 -6.39 -9.30 -8.28
N MET A 31 -7.03 -8.47 -7.43
CA MET A 31 -8.29 -8.83 -6.78
C MET A 31 -9.41 -9.00 -7.80
N SER A 32 -9.55 -8.10 -8.76
CA SER A 32 -10.54 -8.19 -9.83
C SER A 32 -10.36 -9.46 -10.67
N ILE A 33 -9.11 -9.82 -11.01
CA ILE A 33 -8.81 -11.08 -11.72
C ILE A 33 -9.19 -12.29 -10.89
N GLN A 34 -8.89 -12.32 -9.59
CA GLN A 34 -9.28 -13.43 -8.71
C GLN A 34 -10.81 -13.59 -8.60
N ILE A 35 -11.56 -12.48 -8.52
CA ILE A 35 -13.03 -12.51 -8.54
C ILE A 35 -13.53 -13.07 -9.87
N TRP A 36 -12.95 -12.64 -10.99
CA TRP A 36 -13.30 -13.17 -12.31
C TRP A 36 -12.98 -14.65 -12.45
N LEU A 37 -11.82 -15.11 -11.97
CA LEU A 37 -11.44 -16.53 -11.97
C LEU A 37 -12.39 -17.38 -11.12
N LEU A 38 -12.82 -16.87 -9.97
CA LEU A 38 -13.80 -17.53 -9.12
C LEU A 38 -15.14 -17.71 -9.86
N TYR A 39 -15.63 -16.66 -10.52
CA TYR A 39 -16.85 -16.72 -11.32
C TYR A 39 -16.71 -17.70 -12.49
N SER A 40 -15.60 -17.64 -13.22
CA SER A 40 -15.31 -18.56 -14.32
C SER A 40 -15.24 -20.02 -13.87
N ALA A 41 -14.56 -20.29 -12.75
CA ALA A 41 -14.47 -21.63 -12.17
C ALA A 41 -15.85 -22.16 -11.75
N LEU A 42 -16.67 -21.32 -11.11
CA LEU A 42 -18.00 -21.73 -10.65
C LEU A 42 -18.93 -22.05 -11.82
N ASN A 43 -18.92 -21.22 -12.86
CA ASN A 43 -19.77 -21.45 -14.03
C ASN A 43 -19.34 -22.70 -14.81
N ASN A 44 -18.04 -22.98 -14.89
CA ASN A 44 -17.55 -24.16 -15.61
C ASN A 44 -17.59 -25.44 -14.79
N ALA A 45 -17.62 -25.35 -13.45
CA ALA A 45 -17.80 -26.50 -12.58
C ALA A 45 -19.20 -27.12 -12.72
N LEU A 46 -20.21 -26.32 -13.08
CA LEU A 46 -21.55 -26.80 -13.39
C LEU A 46 -21.62 -27.58 -14.71
N ASP A 47 -20.74 -27.26 -15.66
CA ASP A 47 -20.61 -27.94 -16.96
C ASP A 47 -19.63 -29.14 -16.92
N GLU A 48 -19.39 -29.72 -15.74
CA GLU A 48 -18.45 -30.83 -15.48
C GLU A 48 -16.98 -30.56 -15.88
N ASN A 49 -16.63 -29.32 -16.23
CA ASN A 49 -15.27 -28.93 -16.62
C ASN A 49 -14.40 -28.61 -15.40
N SER A 50 -14.17 -29.64 -14.60
CA SER A 50 -13.37 -29.59 -13.36
C SER A 50 -11.90 -29.17 -13.58
N GLY A 51 -11.37 -29.38 -14.79
CA GLY A 51 -10.01 -28.97 -15.14
C GLY A 51 -9.80 -27.45 -15.05
N LEU A 52 -10.78 -26.67 -15.50
CA LEU A 52 -10.73 -25.20 -15.38
C LEU A 52 -10.77 -24.76 -13.92
N ALA A 53 -11.60 -25.40 -13.10
CA ALA A 53 -11.74 -25.05 -11.68
C ALA A 53 -10.42 -25.26 -10.91
N VAL A 54 -9.73 -26.37 -11.14
CA VAL A 54 -8.42 -26.64 -10.52
C VAL A 54 -7.35 -25.65 -11.01
N ALA A 55 -7.31 -25.38 -12.31
CA ALA A 55 -6.38 -24.39 -12.86
C ALA A 55 -6.62 -22.99 -12.29
N ALA A 56 -7.88 -22.55 -12.20
CA ALA A 56 -8.27 -21.28 -11.62
C ALA A 56 -7.89 -21.19 -10.13
N PHE A 57 -8.05 -22.28 -9.36
CA PHE A 57 -7.64 -22.35 -7.96
C PHE A 57 -6.12 -22.18 -7.80
N ILE A 58 -5.32 -22.93 -8.55
CA ILE A 58 -3.84 -22.86 -8.50
C ILE A 58 -3.37 -21.45 -8.88
N PHE A 59 -3.91 -20.88 -9.95
CA PHE A 59 -3.53 -19.54 -10.39
C PHE A 59 -3.93 -18.47 -9.37
N SER A 60 -5.12 -18.60 -8.76
CA SER A 60 -5.56 -17.69 -7.69
C SER A 60 -4.67 -17.79 -6.45
N LEU A 61 -4.20 -18.99 -6.09
CA LEU A 61 -3.26 -19.19 -4.99
C LEU A 61 -1.91 -18.49 -5.25
N ILE A 62 -1.37 -18.61 -6.47
CA ILE A 62 -0.14 -17.91 -6.86
C ILE A 62 -0.34 -16.40 -6.78
N LEU A 63 -1.43 -15.87 -7.35
CA LEU A 63 -1.74 -14.44 -7.29
C LEU A 63 -1.92 -13.94 -5.86
N PHE A 64 -2.55 -14.73 -4.99
CA PHE A 64 -2.68 -14.41 -3.57
C PHE A 64 -1.31 -14.24 -2.91
N LEU A 65 -0.38 -15.16 -3.13
CA LEU A 65 0.98 -15.06 -2.59
C LEU A 65 1.73 -13.85 -3.14
N VAL A 66 1.59 -13.55 -4.44
CA VAL A 66 2.14 -12.34 -5.05
C VAL A 66 1.58 -11.08 -4.40
N ASN A 67 0.27 -11.03 -4.11
CA ASN A 67 -0.35 -9.91 -3.43
C ASN A 67 0.16 -9.74 -2.00
N VAL A 68 0.27 -10.84 -1.23
CA VAL A 68 0.85 -10.82 0.12
C VAL A 68 2.28 -10.29 0.09
N TRP A 69 3.08 -10.71 -0.88
CA TRP A 69 4.44 -10.18 -1.07
C TRP A 69 4.43 -8.68 -1.45
N LEU A 70 3.49 -8.26 -2.31
CA LEU A 70 3.31 -6.86 -2.71
C LEU A 70 2.98 -5.93 -1.53
N LEU A 71 2.21 -6.42 -0.54
CA LEU A 71 1.84 -5.63 0.64
C LEU A 71 3.07 -5.15 1.43
N LYS A 72 4.20 -5.84 1.35
CA LYS A 72 5.47 -5.41 1.97
C LYS A 72 5.98 -4.06 1.46
N PHE A 73 5.58 -3.67 0.24
CA PHE A 73 5.99 -2.41 -0.38
C PHE A 73 5.04 -1.25 -0.06
N LEU A 74 3.92 -1.49 0.63
CA LEU A 74 3.07 -0.42 1.15
C LEU A 74 3.75 0.26 2.36
N PRO A 75 3.58 1.59 2.52
CA PRO A 75 4.16 2.31 3.63
C PRO A 75 3.57 1.83 4.96
N ASN A 76 4.43 1.74 5.98
CA ASN A 76 4.06 1.30 7.31
C ASN A 76 3.07 2.30 7.95
N ALA A 77 1.87 1.83 8.34
CA ALA A 77 0.83 2.69 8.92
C ALA A 77 1.29 3.46 10.19
N ALA A 78 2.24 2.88 10.93
CA ALA A 78 2.82 3.50 12.14
C ALA A 78 3.61 4.79 11.87
N VAL A 79 4.11 4.99 10.64
CA VAL A 79 4.87 6.21 10.27
C VAL A 79 3.95 7.43 10.14
N LEU A 80 2.64 7.23 9.95
CA LEU A 80 1.68 8.34 9.87
C LEU A 80 1.35 8.95 11.24
N HIS A 81 1.26 8.12 12.30
CA HIS A 81 0.94 8.59 13.66
C HIS A 81 2.12 9.24 14.39
N ASN A 82 3.36 8.93 14.00
CA ASN A 82 4.58 9.48 14.62
C ASN A 82 5.18 10.70 13.89
N LYS A 83 4.50 11.23 12.86
CA LYS A 83 4.89 12.47 12.16
C LYS A 83 4.20 13.73 12.69
N LEU A 84 3.71 13.70 13.93
CA LEU A 84 3.50 14.91 14.71
C LEU A 84 4.58 14.98 15.80
N PRO A 85 5.84 15.29 15.48
CA PRO A 85 6.67 15.94 16.47
C PRO A 85 5.96 17.26 16.79
N LEU A 86 5.34 17.35 17.98
CA LEU A 86 5.02 18.67 18.52
C LEU A 86 6.34 19.45 18.47
N PRO A 87 6.43 20.52 17.68
CA PRO A 87 7.68 21.26 17.57
C PRO A 87 8.06 21.66 19.00
N GLU A 88 9.26 21.29 19.43
CA GLU A 88 9.75 21.52 20.79
C GLU A 88 9.68 23.01 21.18
N LYS A 89 9.68 23.90 20.16
CA LYS A 89 9.42 25.33 20.31
C LYS A 89 8.01 25.70 20.79
N ASP A 90 6.98 24.90 20.51
CA ASP A 90 5.61 25.18 20.92
C ASP A 90 5.30 24.64 22.33
N VAL A 91 6.03 23.61 22.79
CA VAL A 91 5.89 23.07 24.16
C VAL A 91 6.33 24.10 25.22
N ASN A 92 7.37 24.88 24.91
CA ASN A 92 7.90 25.90 25.82
C ASN A 92 7.18 27.26 25.70
N LYS A 93 6.43 27.50 24.64
CA LYS A 93 5.69 28.75 24.42
C LYS A 93 4.57 28.98 25.45
N TYR A 94 3.92 27.90 25.90
CA TYR A 94 2.84 27.97 26.91
C TYR A 94 3.30 27.72 28.34
N LYS A 95 4.58 27.40 28.55
CA LYS A 95 5.15 27.13 29.87
C LYS A 95 5.60 28.41 30.58
N GLY A 96 5.91 29.46 29.82
CA GLY A 96 6.38 30.75 30.32
C GLY A 96 5.31 31.70 30.87
N ASP A 97 4.04 31.46 30.56
CA ASP A 97 2.95 32.41 30.85
C ASP A 97 2.08 31.99 32.06
N ARG A 98 2.41 30.89 32.74
CA ARG A 98 1.64 30.41 33.91
C ARG A 98 2.11 30.97 35.26
N TYR A 99 3.12 31.83 35.27
CA TYR A 99 3.67 32.45 36.49
C TYR A 99 4.09 33.91 36.27
N LYS A 100 3.23 34.71 35.64
CA LYS A 100 3.33 36.18 35.66
C LYS A 100 1.97 36.77 35.98
#